data_AF-A0A1A3PS50-F1
#
_entry.id   AF-A0A1A3PS50-F1
#
_cell.length_a   1.000
_cell.length_b   1.000
_cell.length_c   1.000
_cell.angle_alpha   90.00
_cell.angle_beta   90.00
_cell.angle_gamma   90.00
#
_symmetry.space_group_name_H-M   'P 1'
#
loop_
_entity.id
_entity.type
_entity.pdbx_description
1 polymer ?
#
loop_
_entity_poly.entity_id
_entity_poly.type
_entity_poly.pdbx_seq_one_letter_code
_entity_poly.pdbx_strand_id
1 'polypeptide(L)' 'MSLDETLREHFAGVSTAEIIRRINRAPDFGYDDEEYELNRRLTEQSLTWKWVRGDSGHQVVEVFNPQTGQPAAFR' A
#
# COMPACT_ATOMS: atom_id res chain seq x y z
N MET A 1 -15.06 6.44 -18.19
CA MET A 1 -14.07 5.92 -17.24
C MET A 1 -13.84 6.95 -16.16
N SER A 2 -14.12 6.57 -14.93
CA SER A 2 -13.70 7.27 -13.72
C SER A 2 -12.22 6.99 -13.43
N LEU A 3 -11.60 7.83 -12.60
CA LEU A 3 -10.22 7.64 -12.15
C LEU A 3 -10.02 6.28 -11.45
N ASP A 4 -11.01 5.84 -10.68
CA ASP A 4 -11.01 4.56 -9.97
C ASP A 4 -11.00 3.36 -10.95
N GLU A 5 -11.76 3.44 -12.04
CA GLU A 5 -11.75 2.40 -13.09
C GLU A 5 -10.39 2.33 -13.81
N THR A 6 -9.80 3.47 -14.16
CA THR A 6 -8.49 3.52 -14.81
C THR A 6 -7.38 2.95 -13.93
N LEU A 7 -7.37 3.27 -12.63
CA LEU A 7 -6.38 2.74 -11.69
C LEU A 7 -6.57 1.23 -11.46
N ARG A 8 -7.82 0.74 -11.38
CA ARG A 8 -8.08 -0.71 -11.30
C ARG A 8 -7.54 -1.47 -12.49
N GLU A 9 -7.70 -0.93 -13.70
CA GLU A 9 -7.13 -1.52 -14.91
C GLU A 9 -5.60 -1.46 -14.89
N HIS A 10 -5.02 -0.33 -14.46
CA HIS A 10 -3.57 -0.16 -14.33
C HIS A 10 -2.93 -1.19 -13.37
N PHE A 11 -3.59 -1.46 -12.24
CA PHE A 11 -3.14 -2.42 -11.24
C PHE A 11 -3.74 -3.83 -11.40
N ALA A 12 -4.38 -4.11 -12.54
CA ALA A 12 -4.92 -5.43 -12.83
C ALA A 12 -3.79 -6.48 -12.83
N GLY A 13 -3.96 -7.52 -12.00
CA GLY A 13 -2.94 -8.57 -11.83
C GLY A 13 -1.75 -8.19 -10.93
N VAL A 14 -1.68 -6.95 -10.43
CA VAL A 14 -0.69 -6.55 -9.42
C VAL A 14 -1.24 -6.87 -8.04
N SER A 15 -0.51 -7.63 -7.23
CA SER A 15 -0.93 -7.97 -5.86
C SER A 15 -0.69 -6.81 -4.88
N THR A 16 -1.40 -6.80 -3.75
CA THR A 16 -1.17 -5.79 -2.69
C THR A 16 0.27 -5.82 -2.18
N ALA A 17 0.86 -7.02 -2.06
CA ALA A 17 2.26 -7.17 -1.69
C ALA A 17 3.20 -6.50 -2.71
N GLU A 18 2.90 -6.61 -4.01
CA GLU A 18 3.70 -5.98 -5.05
C GLU A 18 3.56 -4.44 -5.06
N ILE A 19 2.36 -3.92 -4.80
CA ILE A 19 2.14 -2.47 -4.61
C ILE A 19 3.00 -1.94 -3.45
N ILE A 20 2.95 -2.63 -2.30
CA ILE A 20 3.78 -2.26 -1.13
C ILE A 20 5.28 -2.29 -1.49
N ARG A 21 5.74 -3.28 -2.25
CA ARG A 21 7.14 -3.34 -2.72
C ARG A 21 7.50 -2.17 -3.62
N ARG A 22 6.59 -1.72 -4.49
CA ARG A 22 6.81 -0.55 -5.36
C ARG A 22 6.91 0.73 -4.54
N ILE A 23 5.99 0.97 -3.61
CA ILE A 23 6.03 2.12 -2.69
C ILE A 23 7.35 2.16 -1.92
N ASN A 24 7.77 1.03 -1.33
CA ASN A 24 9.02 0.94 -0.56
C ASN A 24 10.30 1.13 -1.41
N ARG A 25 10.21 1.04 -2.74
CA ARG A 25 11.34 1.20 -3.67
C ARG A 25 11.29 2.51 -4.44
N ALA A 26 10.16 3.20 -4.41
CA ALA A 26 9.96 4.43 -5.15
C ALA A 26 10.85 5.54 -4.56
N PRO A 27 11.39 6.44 -5.41
CA PRO A 27 11.98 7.68 -4.92
C PRO A 27 10.90 8.53 -4.23
N ASP A 28 11.33 9.51 -3.44
CA ASP A 28 10.40 10.45 -2.78
C ASP A 28 9.40 11.02 -3.80
N PHE A 29 8.11 10.99 -3.44
CA PHE A 29 6.98 11.45 -4.27
C PHE A 29 6.74 10.66 -5.57
N GLY A 30 7.26 9.43 -5.68
CA GLY A 30 7.14 8.59 -6.89
C GLY A 30 6.12 7.45 -6.79
N TYR A 31 5.10 7.56 -5.93
CA TYR A 31 4.22 6.44 -5.59
C TYR A 31 2.73 6.80 -5.42
N ASP A 32 2.28 7.93 -5.99
CA ASP A 32 0.90 8.43 -5.80
C ASP A 32 -0.18 7.41 -6.26
N ASP A 33 0.03 6.78 -7.42
CA ASP A 33 -0.90 5.78 -7.96
C ASP A 33 -0.92 4.52 -7.08
N GLU A 34 0.25 4.04 -6.67
CA GLU A 34 0.37 2.91 -5.74
C GLU A 34 -0.24 3.20 -4.37
N GLU A 35 -0.03 4.40 -3.84
CA GLU A 35 -0.62 4.84 -2.56
C GLU A 35 -2.14 4.86 -2.64
N TYR A 36 -2.70 5.42 -3.72
CA TYR A 36 -4.14 5.45 -3.92
C TYR A 36 -4.73 4.04 -3.97
N GLU A 37 -4.16 3.17 -4.80
CA GLU A 37 -4.64 1.79 -4.93
C GLU A 37 -4.42 0.97 -3.64
N LEU A 38 -3.32 1.19 -2.94
CA LEU A 38 -3.09 0.57 -1.63
C LEU A 38 -4.18 0.99 -0.64
N ASN A 39 -4.45 2.29 -0.52
CA ASN A 39 -5.49 2.81 0.37
C ASN A 39 -6.86 2.22 0.04
N ARG A 40 -7.22 2.13 -1.25
CA ARG A 40 -8.48 1.51 -1.69
C ARG A 40 -8.58 0.06 -1.23
N ARG A 41 -7.57 -0.76 -1.50
CA ARG A 41 -7.54 -2.20 -1.17
C ARG A 41 -7.53 -2.47 0.34
N LEU A 42 -6.86 -1.61 1.11
CA LEU A 42 -6.81 -1.73 2.57
C LEU A 42 -8.14 -1.32 3.19
N THR A 43 -8.79 -0.27 2.67
CA THR A 43 -10.12 0.16 3.12
C THR A 43 -11.16 -0.96 2.96
N GLU A 44 -11.14 -1.69 1.83
CA GLU A 44 -12.01 -2.85 1.60
C GLU A 44 -11.82 -3.98 2.64
N GLN A 45 -10.64 -4.04 3.28
CA GLN A 45 -10.28 -5.03 4.29
C GLN A 45 -10.33 -4.47 5.73
N SER A 46 -10.80 -3.23 5.92
CA SER A 46 -10.74 -2.53 7.21
C SER A 46 -9.32 -2.45 7.79
N LEU A 47 -8.32 -2.34 6.92
CA LEU A 47 -6.91 -2.17 7.26
C LEU A 47 -6.46 -0.75 6.90
N THR A 48 -5.33 -0.33 7.46
CA THR A 48 -4.63 0.90 7.09
C THR A 48 -3.13 0.67 7.16
N TRP A 49 -2.35 1.67 6.79
CA TRP A 49 -0.89 1.58 6.78
C TRP A 49 -0.25 2.84 7.35
N LYS A 50 1.03 2.71 7.72
CA LYS A 50 1.86 3.82 8.18
C LYS A 50 3.31 3.56 7.79
N TRP A 51 4.10 4.63 7.78
CA TRP A 51 5.55 4.52 7.70
C TRP A 51 6.13 4.07 9.04
N VAL A 52 6.94 3.01 9.01
CA VAL A 52 7.74 2.57 10.16
C VAL A 52 9.21 2.53 9.76
N ARG A 53 10.10 2.60 10.75
CA ARG A 53 11.53 2.44 10.50
C ARG A 53 11.86 0.96 10.33
N GLY A 54 12.32 0.59 9.14
CA GLY A 54 12.81 -0.77 8.86
C GLY A 54 14.22 -0.99 9.41
N ASP A 55 14.69 -2.25 9.34
CA ASP A 55 15.99 -2.68 9.89
C ASP A 55 17.18 -1.96 9.27
N SER A 56 17.08 -1.55 8.01
CA SER A 56 18.11 -0.79 7.29
C SER A 56 18.11 0.71 7.65
N GLY A 57 17.22 1.15 8.53
CA GLY A 57 17.05 2.56 8.90
C GLY A 57 16.19 3.39 7.92
N HIS A 58 15.79 2.81 6.80
CA HIS A 58 14.85 3.42 5.85
C HIS A 58 13.40 3.27 6.32
N GLN A 59 12.52 4.18 5.89
CA GLN A 59 11.08 4.03 6.13
C GLN A 59 10.51 2.94 5.22
N VAL A 60 9.64 2.10 5.79
CA VAL A 60 8.91 1.05 5.08
C VAL A 60 7.44 1.10 5.47
N VAL A 61 6.58 0.67 4.56
CA VAL A 61 5.14 0.53 4.79
C VAL A 61 4.89 -0.64 5.75
N GLU A 62 4.23 -0.37 6.87
CA GLU A 62 3.60 -1.37 7.74
C GLU A 62 2.08 -1.25 7.61
N VAL A 63 1.42 -2.37 7.29
CA VAL A 63 -0.03 -2.46 7.31
C VAL A 63 -0.49 -3.00 8.65
N PHE A 64 -1.55 -2.42 9.20
CA PHE A 64 -2.12 -2.81 10.47
C PHE A 64 -3.64 -2.64 10.49
N ASN A 65 -4.29 -3.36 11.41
CA ASN A 65 -5.69 -3.14 11.72
C ASN A 65 -5.80 -1.94 12.69
N PRO A 66 -6.48 -0.84 12.32
CA PRO A 66 -6.56 0.36 13.15
C PRO A 66 -7.37 0.17 14.45
N GLN A 67 -8.24 -0.84 14.53
CA GLN A 67 -9.04 -1.12 15.72
C GLN A 67 -8.26 -1.91 16.78
N THR A 68 -7.39 -2.82 16.35
CA THR A 68 -6.64 -3.71 17.26
C THR A 68 -5.17 -3.35 17.39
N GLY A 69 -4.64 -2.53 16.48
CA GLY A 69 -3.22 -2.21 16.37
C GLY A 69 -2.36 -3.37 15.85
N GLN A 70 -2.96 -4.50 15.47
CA GLN A 70 -2.20 -5.67 15.04
C GLN A 70 -1.70 -5.53 13.61
N PRO A 71 -0.44 -5.91 13.32
CA PRO A 71 0.09 -5.88 11.97
C PRO A 71 -0.60 -6.92 11.08
N ALA A 72 -0.83 -6.55 9.83
CA ALA A 72 -1.35 -7.42 8.78
C ALA A 72 -0.24 -7.66 7.75
N ALA A 73 0.00 -8.93 7.40
CA ALA A 73 1.01 -9.31 6.43
C ALA A 73 0.37 -9.74 5.11
N PHE A 74 0.90 -9.25 4.00
CA PHE A 74 0.57 -9.74 2.66
C PHE A 74 1.70 -10.67 2.22
N ARG A 75 1.34 -11.91 1.87
CA ARG A 75 2.28 -12.92 1.34
C ARG A 75 2.39 -12.80 -0.17
#